data_AF-A0A2P2M0A1-F1
#
_entry.id   AF-A0A2P2M0A1-F1
#
_cell.length_a   1.000
_cell.length_b   1.000
_cell.length_c   1.000
_cell.angle_alpha   90.00
_cell.angle_beta   90.00
_cell.angle_gamma   90.00
#
_symmetry.space_group_name_H-M   'P 1'
#
loop_
_entity.id
_entity.type
_entity.pdbx_description
1 polymer ?
#
loop_
_entity_poly.entity_id
_entity_poly.type
_entity_poly.pdbx_seq_one_letter_code
_entity_poly.pdbx_strand_id
1 'polypeptide(L)'
;MPFLTLMDVLTYSDVLSKFKCVARVVAVFPYRVQDFSYNQIYRIRLTIEDPTARIHAFVYGEDGEKFFGGHPTVDVLTRKRNKLLGVTIDADGEEMDAHRNPPWLQCCIKSYFLDGNDMWGSRHYRIFGTELAG
;
A
#
# COMPACT_ATOMS: atom_id res chain seq x y z
N MET A 1 13.10 -13.38 -3.74
CA MET A 1 11.65 -13.35 -3.49
C MET A 1 10.95 -13.73 -4.78
N PRO A 2 10.05 -14.73 -4.75
CA PRO A 2 9.29 -15.12 -5.92
C PRO A 2 8.34 -13.99 -6.35
N PHE A 3 8.03 -13.98 -7.65
CA PHE A 3 7.04 -13.09 -8.22
C PHE A 3 5.73 -13.86 -8.34
N LEU A 4 4.68 -13.37 -7.67
CA LEU A 4 3.41 -14.09 -7.49
C LEU A 4 2.22 -13.17 -7.71
N THR A 5 1.06 -13.75 -7.98
CA THR A 5 -0.22 -13.04 -7.94
C THR A 5 -0.69 -12.86 -6.50
N LEU A 6 -1.63 -11.95 -6.26
CA LEU A 6 -2.20 -11.76 -4.92
C LEU A 6 -2.99 -12.98 -4.45
N MET A 7 -3.61 -13.74 -5.35
CA MET A 7 -4.26 -15.01 -5.00
C MET A 7 -3.23 -16.03 -4.52
N ASP A 8 -2.10 -16.16 -5.20
CA ASP A 8 -1.01 -17.06 -4.74
C ASP A 8 -0.50 -16.65 -3.36
N VAL A 9 -0.40 -15.34 -3.08
CA VAL A 9 -0.02 -14.81 -1.76
C VAL A 9 -1.06 -15.14 -0.68
N LEU A 10 -2.36 -15.12 -1.02
CA LEU A 10 -3.44 -15.51 -0.12
C LEU A 10 -3.43 -17.02 0.16
N THR A 11 -3.14 -17.85 -0.84
CA THR A 11 -3.17 -19.31 -0.70
C THR A 11 -1.79 -19.92 -0.40
N TYR A 12 -0.77 -19.09 -0.17
CA TYR A 12 0.59 -19.55 0.10
C TYR A 12 0.64 -20.41 1.37
N SER A 13 1.37 -21.53 1.33
CA SER A 13 1.41 -22.54 2.40
C SER A 13 2.09 -22.07 3.68
N ASP A 14 2.98 -21.09 3.59
CA ASP A 14 3.69 -20.55 4.75
C ASP A 14 3.04 -19.26 5.24
N VAL A 15 2.82 -19.18 6.56
CA VAL A 15 2.24 -17.98 7.19
C VAL A 15 3.16 -16.78 7.08
N LEU A 16 4.47 -16.98 7.27
CA LEU A 16 5.50 -15.94 7.22
C LEU A 16 6.29 -16.06 5.92
N SER A 17 6.10 -15.12 5.00
CA SER A 17 6.77 -15.16 3.71
C SER A 17 6.90 -13.78 3.09
N LYS A 18 7.72 -13.67 2.04
CA LYS A 18 8.03 -12.43 1.33
C LYS A 18 7.93 -12.64 -0.17
N PHE A 19 7.23 -11.74 -0.84
CA PHE A 19 6.83 -11.87 -2.24
C PHE A 19 7.08 -10.56 -2.98
N LYS A 20 7.14 -10.64 -4.31
CA LYS A 20 6.97 -9.50 -5.21
C LYS A 20 5.67 -9.69 -5.99
N CYS A 21 4.90 -8.61 -6.12
CA CYS A 21 3.65 -8.60 -6.89
C CYS A 21 3.59 -7.35 -7.77
N VAL A 22 2.91 -7.44 -8.90
CA VAL A 22 2.44 -6.26 -9.64
C VAL A 22 0.96 -6.09 -9.34
N ALA A 23 0.63 -4.99 -8.70
CA ALA A 23 -0.70 -4.66 -8.22
C ALA A 23 -0.96 -3.17 -8.42
N ARG A 24 -2.21 -2.75 -8.24
CA ARG A 24 -2.59 -1.33 -8.19
C ARG A 24 -3.24 -1.03 -6.85
N VAL A 25 -3.11 0.21 -6.38
CA VAL A 25 -3.72 0.65 -5.12
C VAL A 25 -5.06 1.31 -5.42
N VAL A 26 -6.13 0.73 -4.93
CA VAL A 26 -7.50 1.21 -5.19
C VAL A 26 -8.09 2.00 -4.05
N ALA A 27 -7.56 1.85 -2.83
CA ALA A 27 -7.96 2.66 -1.69
C ALA A 27 -6.82 2.81 -0.67
N VAL A 28 -6.90 3.87 0.12
CA VAL A 28 -5.98 4.17 1.22
C VAL A 28 -6.78 4.55 2.45
N PHE A 29 -6.33 4.09 3.62
CA PHE A 29 -6.85 4.51 4.91
C PHE A 29 -5.69 4.85 5.86
N PRO A 30 -5.69 6.03 6.51
CA PRO A 30 -6.66 7.11 6.35
C PRO A 30 -6.58 7.77 4.95
N TYR A 31 -7.60 8.53 4.55
CA TYR A 31 -7.61 9.20 3.23
C TYR A 31 -6.81 10.52 3.23
N ARG A 32 -6.92 11.27 4.32
CA ARG A 32 -6.23 12.55 4.52
C ARG A 32 -4.77 12.28 4.81
N VAL A 33 -3.88 12.91 4.04
CA VAL A 33 -2.44 12.69 4.18
C VAL A 33 -1.88 13.18 5.51
N GLN A 34 -2.55 14.14 6.16
CA GLN A 34 -2.19 14.63 7.49
C GLN A 34 -2.29 13.52 8.55
N ASP A 35 -3.15 12.52 8.32
CA ASP A 35 -3.39 11.43 9.24
C ASP A 35 -2.50 10.20 8.94
N PHE A 36 -1.68 10.25 7.87
CA PHE A 36 -0.83 9.13 7.45
C PHE A 36 0.22 8.75 8.50
N SER A 37 0.65 9.72 9.30
CA SER A 37 1.64 9.48 10.36
C SER A 37 1.24 10.16 11.67
N TYR A 38 1.78 9.64 12.77
CA TYR A 38 1.66 10.23 14.10
C TYR A 38 2.95 10.04 14.85
N ASN A 39 3.44 11.12 15.46
CA ASN A 39 4.79 11.17 16.03
C ASN A 39 5.84 10.66 15.03
N GLN A 40 5.70 11.05 13.76
CA GLN A 40 6.55 10.65 12.63
C GLN A 40 6.51 9.16 12.27
N ILE A 41 5.60 8.37 12.86
CA ILE A 41 5.43 6.95 12.50
C ILE A 41 4.29 6.82 11.50
N TYR A 42 4.60 6.36 10.28
CA TYR A 42 3.59 6.02 9.28
C TYR A 42 2.70 4.86 9.73
N ARG A 43 1.40 4.95 9.44
CA ARG A 43 0.39 3.97 9.83
C ARG A 43 -0.77 3.92 8.82
N ILE A 44 -0.46 3.44 7.63
CA ILE A 44 -1.39 3.46 6.50
C ILE A 44 -1.81 2.03 6.16
N ARG A 45 -3.08 1.83 5.82
CA ARG A 45 -3.61 0.60 5.22
C ARG A 45 -3.95 0.87 3.76
N LEU A 46 -3.24 0.20 2.86
CA LEU A 46 -3.55 0.19 1.44
C LEU A 46 -4.52 -0.96 1.14
N THR A 47 -5.45 -0.71 0.23
CA THR A 47 -6.18 -1.76 -0.47
C THR A 47 -5.55 -1.93 -1.83
N ILE A 48 -4.94 -3.09 -2.04
CA ILE A 48 -4.21 -3.41 -3.27
C ILE A 48 -4.93 -4.54 -3.99
N GLU A 49 -4.90 -4.52 -5.32
CA GLU A 49 -5.51 -5.55 -6.13
C GLU A 49 -4.69 -5.85 -7.39
N ASP A 50 -4.89 -7.05 -7.89
CA ASP A 50 -4.48 -7.50 -9.22
C ASP A 50 -5.68 -8.25 -9.86
N PRO A 51 -5.55 -8.85 -11.06
CA PRO A 51 -6.67 -9.58 -11.67
C PRO A 51 -7.16 -10.80 -10.88
N THR A 52 -6.43 -11.25 -9.86
CA THR A 52 -6.69 -12.49 -9.13
C THR A 52 -7.31 -12.27 -7.76
N ALA A 53 -6.97 -11.19 -7.06
CA ALA A 53 -7.48 -10.91 -5.73
C ALA A 53 -7.34 -9.44 -5.33
N ARG A 54 -7.96 -9.09 -4.20
CA ARG A 54 -7.82 -7.81 -3.51
C ARG A 54 -7.51 -8.07 -2.04
N ILE A 55 -6.49 -7.41 -1.51
CA ILE A 55 -6.05 -7.56 -0.11
C ILE A 55 -5.78 -6.22 0.57
N HIS A 56 -5.73 -6.24 1.89
CA HIS A 56 -5.24 -5.13 2.69
C HIS A 56 -3.77 -5.33 3.05
N ALA A 57 -2.95 -4.31 2.82
CA ALA A 57 -1.54 -4.31 3.18
C ALA A 57 -1.17 -3.01 3.91
N PHE A 58 -0.44 -3.14 5.01
CA PHE A 58 0.00 -1.99 5.79
C PHE A 58 1.30 -1.39 5.24
N VAL A 59 1.43 -0.07 5.34
CA VAL A 59 2.67 0.69 5.19
C VAL A 59 2.92 1.33 6.55
N TYR A 60 3.94 0.86 7.27
CA TYR A 60 4.12 1.18 8.68
C TYR A 60 5.57 1.55 9.02
N GLY A 61 5.76 2.59 9.84
CA GLY A 61 7.08 3.05 10.30
C GLY A 61 8.06 3.29 9.16
N GLU A 62 9.27 2.74 9.28
CA GLU A 62 10.36 2.82 8.29
C GLU A 62 9.97 2.37 6.87
N ASP A 63 9.02 1.44 6.73
CA ASP A 63 8.54 1.03 5.41
C ASP A 63 7.76 2.16 4.74
N GLY A 64 7.09 3.02 5.52
CA GLY A 64 6.44 4.23 5.02
C GLY A 64 7.42 5.33 4.65
N GLU A 65 8.48 5.51 5.44
CA GLU A 65 9.57 6.42 5.07
C GLU A 65 10.20 6.01 3.75
N LYS A 66 10.52 4.72 3.59
CA LYS A 66 11.04 4.22 2.32
C LYS A 66 10.03 4.39 1.18
N PHE A 67 8.75 4.13 1.43
CA PHE A 67 7.70 4.24 0.42
C PHE A 67 7.49 5.67 -0.08
N PHE A 68 7.54 6.66 0.81
CA PHE A 68 7.32 8.06 0.49
C PHE A 68 8.60 8.90 0.34
N GLY A 69 9.78 8.32 0.55
CA GLY A 69 11.06 9.04 0.51
C GLY A 69 11.25 9.98 1.71
N GLY A 70 11.01 9.48 2.93
CA GLY A 70 11.06 10.21 4.20
C GLY A 70 9.71 10.76 4.64
N HIS A 71 9.70 11.96 5.21
CA HIS A 71 8.49 12.69 5.63
C HIS A 71 8.36 13.99 4.82
N PRO A 72 7.98 13.89 3.53
CA PRO A 72 7.83 15.07 2.71
C PRO A 72 6.62 15.91 3.16
N THR A 73 6.51 17.12 2.61
CA THR A 73 5.41 18.02 2.94
C THR A 73 4.04 17.41 2.61
N VAL A 74 2.98 17.92 3.23
CA VAL A 74 1.59 17.54 2.99
C VAL A 74 1.25 17.60 1.49
N ASP A 75 1.71 18.62 0.77
CA ASP A 75 1.44 18.77 -0.66
C ASP A 75 2.11 17.66 -1.50
N VAL A 76 3.36 17.33 -1.18
CA VAL A 76 4.09 16.25 -1.85
C VAL A 76 3.45 14.90 -1.55
N LEU A 77 3.05 14.63 -0.30
CA LEU A 77 2.30 13.43 0.06
C LEU A 77 0.95 13.35 -0.66
N THR A 78 0.25 14.47 -0.79
CA THR A 78 -1.04 14.56 -1.51
C THR A 78 -0.86 14.19 -2.97
N ARG A 79 0.16 14.74 -3.64
CA ARG A 79 0.50 14.39 -5.03
C ARG A 79 0.86 12.91 -5.17
N LYS A 80 1.68 12.36 -4.26
CA LYS A 80 2.04 10.94 -4.25
C LYS A 80 0.81 10.05 -4.06
N ARG A 81 -0.07 10.38 -3.11
CA ARG A 81 -1.34 9.68 -2.88
C ARG A 81 -2.24 9.75 -4.12
N ASN A 82 -2.40 10.90 -4.74
CA ASN A 82 -3.26 11.07 -5.92
C ASN A 82 -2.74 10.24 -7.09
N LYS A 83 -1.44 10.29 -7.35
CA LYS A 83 -0.77 9.44 -8.36
C LYS A 83 -0.98 7.96 -8.06
N LEU A 84 -0.81 7.54 -6.81
CA LEU A 84 -1.01 6.16 -6.37
C LEU A 84 -2.44 5.66 -6.60
N LEU A 85 -3.43 6.52 -6.36
CA LEU A 85 -4.85 6.21 -6.49
C LEU A 85 -5.44 6.52 -7.88
N GLY A 86 -4.63 7.05 -8.81
CA GLY A 86 -5.11 7.50 -10.12
C GLY A 86 -6.17 8.60 -10.02
N VAL A 87 -6.08 9.48 -9.02
CA VAL A 87 -6.96 10.64 -8.84
C VAL A 87 -6.55 11.72 -9.83
N THR A 88 -7.51 12.17 -10.63
CA THR A 88 -7.35 13.32 -11.51
C THR A 88 -7.70 14.59 -10.74
N ILE A 89 -6.90 15.63 -10.96
CA ILE A 89 -7.12 16.97 -10.41
C ILE A 89 -7.41 17.93 -11.55
N ASP A 90 -8.31 18.87 -11.34
CA ASP A 90 -8.59 19.93 -12.31
C ASP A 90 -7.54 21.06 -12.26
N ALA A 91 -7.77 22.11 -13.03
CA ALA A 91 -6.87 23.26 -13.11
C ALA A 91 -6.79 24.05 -11.78
N ASP A 92 -7.81 23.95 -10.94
CA ASP A 92 -7.88 24.60 -9.63
C ASP A 92 -7.29 23.72 -8.52
N GLY A 93 -6.90 22.48 -8.86
CA GLY A 93 -6.28 21.52 -7.95
C GLY A 93 -7.30 20.67 -7.18
N GLU A 94 -8.57 20.74 -7.53
CA GLU A 94 -9.65 19.97 -6.91
C GLU A 94 -9.76 18.58 -7.52
N GLU A 95 -10.13 17.59 -6.69
CA GLU A 95 -10.30 16.21 -7.15
C GLU A 95 -11.51 16.11 -8.08
N MET A 96 -11.30 15.64 -9.30
CA MET A 96 -12.39 15.42 -10.26
C MET A 96 -13.10 14.11 -9.95
N ASP A 97 -14.43 14.10 -10.07
CA ASP A 97 -15.25 12.87 -10.04
C ASP A 97 -15.17 12.11 -11.37
N ALA A 98 -13.93 11.80 -11.78
CA ALA A 98 -13.65 10.94 -12.91
C ALA A 98 -13.36 9.52 -12.44
N HIS A 99 -13.59 8.53 -13.31
CA HIS A 99 -13.17 7.17 -13.03
C HIS A 99 -11.66 7.13 -12.77
N ARG A 100 -11.29 6.76 -11.55
CA ARG A 100 -9.89 6.57 -11.16
C ARG A 100 -9.27 5.47 -12.02
N ASN A 101 -8.04 5.71 -12.48
CA ASN A 101 -7.23 4.71 -13.17
C ASN A 101 -5.88 4.56 -12.46
N PRO A 102 -5.83 3.87 -11.31
CA PRO A 102 -4.59 3.74 -10.55
C PRO A 102 -3.52 2.98 -11.36
N PRO A 103 -2.26 3.45 -11.36
CA PRO A 103 -1.19 2.81 -12.09
C PRO A 103 -0.85 1.44 -11.48
N TRP A 104 -0.36 0.55 -12.33
CA TRP A 104 0.26 -0.69 -11.89
C TRP A 104 1.64 -0.39 -11.30
N LEU A 105 1.93 -0.99 -10.15
CA LEU A 105 3.22 -0.86 -9.49
C LEU A 105 3.72 -2.23 -9.04
N GLN A 106 5.03 -2.41 -9.11
CA GLN A 106 5.70 -3.53 -8.47
C GLN A 106 5.91 -3.20 -6.99
N CYS A 107 5.43 -4.07 -6.10
CA CYS A 107 5.65 -3.94 -4.66
C CYS A 107 6.18 -5.25 -4.06
N CYS A 108 6.92 -5.12 -2.97
CA CYS A 108 7.26 -6.27 -2.13
C CYS A 108 6.27 -6.35 -0.96
N ILE A 109 5.71 -7.54 -0.77
CA ILE A 109 4.72 -7.83 0.27
C ILE A 109 5.31 -8.86 1.21
N LYS A 110 5.22 -8.63 2.53
CA LYS A 110 5.54 -9.63 3.55
C LYS A 110 4.30 -9.96 4.37
N SER A 111 4.09 -11.23 4.66
CA SER A 111 3.05 -11.67 5.60
C SER A 111 3.61 -11.76 7.02
N TYR A 112 2.76 -11.48 8.00
CA TYR A 112 3.03 -11.62 9.43
C TYR A 112 1.73 -11.98 10.16
N PHE A 113 1.82 -12.48 11.39
CA PHE A 113 0.66 -12.76 12.22
C PHE A 113 0.72 -11.91 13.49
N LEU A 114 -0.44 -11.64 14.10
CA LEU A 114 -0.55 -10.88 15.34
C LEU A 114 -0.67 -11.78 16.57
N ASP A 115 -1.24 -12.97 16.39
CA ASP A 115 -1.48 -13.95 17.45
C ASP A 115 -0.80 -15.28 17.08
N GLY A 116 0.07 -15.76 17.96
CA GLY A 116 0.75 -17.05 17.78
C GLY A 116 -0.17 -18.25 17.96
N ASN A 117 -1.29 -18.09 18.67
CA ASN A 117 -2.31 -19.15 18.82
C ASN A 117 -3.24 -19.24 17.60
N ASP A 118 -3.32 -18.19 16.79
CA ASP A 118 -4.09 -18.14 15.55
C ASP A 118 -3.26 -17.50 14.43
N MET A 119 -2.21 -18.20 14.02
CA MET A 119 -1.26 -17.71 13.01
C MET A 119 -1.94 -17.41 11.67
N TRP A 120 -2.94 -18.20 11.29
CA TRP A 120 -3.63 -18.07 10.00
C TRP A 120 -4.74 -17.02 10.02
N GLY A 121 -5.60 -17.03 11.04
CA GLY A 121 -6.69 -16.06 11.16
C GLY A 121 -6.20 -14.66 11.52
N SER A 122 -5.05 -14.54 12.20
CA SER A 122 -4.41 -13.26 12.48
C SER A 122 -3.36 -12.84 11.43
N ARG A 123 -3.32 -13.50 10.27
CA ARG A 123 -2.36 -13.18 9.20
C ARG A 123 -2.71 -11.85 8.53
N HIS A 124 -1.71 -10.99 8.44
CA HIS A 124 -1.76 -9.68 7.83
C HIS A 124 -0.61 -9.50 6.83
N TYR A 125 -0.72 -8.47 6.00
CA TYR A 125 0.27 -8.16 4.97
C TYR A 125 0.83 -6.76 5.17
N ARG A 126 2.11 -6.59 4.82
CA ARG A 126 2.82 -5.32 4.88
C ARG A 126 3.63 -5.09 3.61
N ILE A 127 3.50 -3.90 3.05
CA ILE A 127 4.41 -3.42 2.01
C ILE A 127 5.75 -3.11 2.66
N PHE A 128 6.83 -3.54 2.03
CA PHE A 128 8.18 -3.26 2.49
C PHE A 128 9.12 -3.06 1.31
N GLY A 129 10.27 -2.44 1.53
CA GLY A 129 11.32 -2.35 0.52
C GLY A 129 10.89 -1.75 -0.82
N THR A 130 9.77 -1.04 -0.86
CA THR A 130 9.12 -0.51 -2.06
C THR A 130 9.16 1.01 -1.96
N GLU A 131 9.56 1.68 -3.04
CA GLU A 131 9.61 3.13 -3.14
C GLU A 131 8.65 3.58 -4.25
N LEU A 132 7.85 4.61 -3.97
CA LEU A 132 6.96 5.17 -4.97
C LEU A 132 7.76 6.08 -5.90
N ALA A 133 7.86 5.70 -7.18
CA ALA A 133 8.53 6.51 -8.18
C ALA A 133 7.90 7.91 -8.27
N GLY A 134 8.76 8.94 -8.17
CA GLY A 134 8.42 10.37 -8.22
C GLY A 134 7.52 10.72 -9.40
#